data_AF-A0A1A8IJ13-F1
#
_entry.id   AF-A0A1A8IJ13-F1
#
_cell.length_a   1.000
_cell.length_b   1.000
_cell.length_c   1.000
_cell.angle_alpha   90.00
_cell.angle_beta   90.00
_cell.angle_gamma   90.00
#
_symmetry.space_group_name_H-M   'P 1'
#
loop_
_entity.id
_entity.type
_entity.pdbx_description
1 polymer ?
#
loop_
_entity_poly.entity_id
_entity_poly.type
_entity_poly.pdbx_seq_one_letter_code
_entity_poly.pdbx_strand_id
1 'polypeptide(L)'
;MSRLLQLIWTGLYLQVTTGYPSCSLMGQKARCSFQRHRWVPVLPPTITHLFLDGNHISEINSTSLRDFPELQYLDLAEQKAVL
;
A
#
# COMPACT_ATOMS: atom_id res chain seq x y z
N MET A 1 -1.05 -13.00 34.93
CA MET A 1 -0.99 -12.84 33.46
C MET A 1 0.39 -12.31 33.07
N SER A 2 1.10 -13.01 32.20
CA SER A 2 2.51 -12.74 31.85
C SER A 2 2.68 -11.37 31.16
N ARG A 3 3.62 -10.54 31.65
CA ARG A 3 3.95 -9.21 31.06
C ARG A 3 4.34 -9.29 29.58
N LEU A 4 4.75 -10.48 29.11
CA LEU A 4 5.03 -10.77 27.70
C LEU A 4 3.77 -10.66 26.82
N LEU A 5 2.60 -11.10 27.30
CA LEU A 5 1.34 -11.02 26.54
C LEU A 5 0.87 -9.57 26.37
N GLN A 6 1.09 -8.72 27.37
CA GLN A 6 0.74 -7.30 27.28
C GLN A 6 1.60 -6.58 26.24
N LEU A 7 2.91 -6.87 26.17
CA LEU A 7 3.82 -6.29 25.18
C LEU A 7 3.44 -6.69 23.74
N ILE A 8 3.06 -7.95 23.53
CA ILE A 8 2.58 -8.45 22.23
C ILE A 8 1.31 -7.70 21.82
N TRP A 9 0.36 -7.54 22.74
CA TRP A 9 -0.91 -6.85 22.47
C TRP A 9 -0.71 -5.37 22.18
N THR A 10 0.16 -4.69 22.94
CA THR A 10 0.52 -3.28 22.68
C THR A 10 1.28 -3.12 21.37
N GLY A 11 2.17 -4.05 21.02
CA GLY A 11 2.89 -4.05 19.73
C GLY A 11 1.94 -4.24 18.54
N LEU A 12 0.98 -5.16 18.68
CA LEU A 12 -0.06 -5.39 17.67
C LEU A 12 -0.95 -4.15 17.49
N TYR A 13 -1.36 -3.49 18.57
CA TYR A 13 -2.10 -2.22 18.49
C TYR A 13 -1.28 -1.08 17.88
N LEU A 14 0.02 -0.97 18.20
CA LEU A 14 0.89 0.06 17.62
C LEU A 14 1.11 -0.15 16.11
N GLN A 15 1.25 -1.41 15.64
CA GLN A 15 1.34 -1.70 14.20
C GLN A 15 0.09 -1.28 13.42
N VAL A 16 -1.10 -1.36 14.02
CA VAL A 16 -2.34 -0.91 13.36
C VAL A 16 -2.36 0.61 13.17
N THR A 17 -1.61 1.36 13.96
CA THR A 17 -1.53 2.83 13.89
C THR A 17 -0.43 3.39 12.99
N THR A 18 0.41 2.55 12.35
CA THR A 18 1.24 3.02 11.24
C THR A 18 0.35 3.17 10.00
N GLY A 19 -0.57 4.13 10.07
CA GLY A 19 -1.51 4.45 9.02
C GLY A 19 -0.75 4.77 7.75
N TYR A 20 -1.04 4.02 6.69
CA TYR A 20 -0.55 4.10 5.31
C TYR A 20 0.01 5.49 4.95
N PRO A 21 1.23 5.87 5.40
CA PRO A 21 1.58 7.29 5.47
C PRO A 21 1.91 7.86 4.09
N SER A 22 2.01 6.97 3.11
CA SER A 22 2.24 7.31 1.73
C SER A 22 0.91 7.64 1.05
N CYS A 23 -0.12 6.79 1.14
CA CYS A 23 -1.29 6.91 0.27
C CYS A 23 -2.50 7.57 0.93
N SER A 24 -3.12 8.52 0.23
CA SER A 24 -4.40 9.09 0.64
C SER A 24 -5.55 8.14 0.27
N LEU A 25 -6.31 7.69 1.26
CA LEU A 25 -7.48 6.84 1.08
C LEU A 25 -8.77 7.68 1.03
N MET A 26 -9.58 7.48 -0.01
CA MET A 26 -10.90 8.10 -0.15
C MET A 26 -11.93 7.03 -0.53
N GLY A 27 -12.59 6.47 0.49
CA GLY A 27 -13.45 5.29 0.32
C GLY A 27 -12.63 4.10 -0.18
N GLN A 28 -13.02 3.53 -1.31
CA GLN A 28 -12.32 2.40 -1.95
C GLN A 28 -11.23 2.85 -2.94
N LYS A 29 -10.84 4.14 -2.94
CA LYS A 29 -9.79 4.68 -3.81
C LYS A 29 -8.53 4.96 -3.00
N ALA A 30 -7.38 4.52 -3.50
CA ALA A 30 -6.08 4.82 -2.93
C ALA A 30 -5.24 5.66 -3.90
N ARG A 31 -4.87 6.87 -3.47
CA ARG A 31 -3.98 7.77 -4.22
C ARG A 31 -2.57 7.71 -3.65
N CYS A 32 -1.66 7.13 -4.42
CA CYS A 32 -0.26 6.90 -4.10
C CYS A 32 0.69 7.62 -5.09
N SER A 33 0.19 8.59 -5.85
CA SER A 33 0.92 9.28 -6.92
C SER A 33 2.11 10.08 -6.40
N PHE A 34 3.20 10.12 -7.16
CA PHE A 34 4.40 10.95 -6.90
C PHE A 34 5.07 10.74 -5.52
N GLN A 35 4.97 9.53 -4.96
CA GLN A 35 5.48 9.19 -3.62
C GLN A 35 6.80 8.41 -3.62
N ARG A 36 7.39 8.23 -4.80
CA ARG A 36 8.64 7.49 -5.01
C ARG A 36 8.54 6.01 -4.65
N HIS A 37 7.35 5.41 -4.76
CA HIS A 37 7.17 3.97 -4.59
C HIS A 37 8.01 3.19 -5.59
N ARG A 38 8.70 2.15 -5.12
CA ARG A 38 9.42 1.18 -5.98
C ARG A 38 8.66 -0.14 -6.11
N TRP A 39 7.66 -0.35 -5.27
CA TRP A 39 6.78 -1.51 -5.23
C TRP A 39 5.35 -1.03 -4.93
N VAL A 40 4.37 -1.89 -5.17
CA VAL A 40 2.99 -1.62 -4.79
C VAL A 40 2.87 -1.61 -3.26
N PRO A 41 2.40 -0.51 -2.63
CA PRO A 41 2.31 -0.43 -1.18
C PRO A 41 1.20 -1.35 -0.64
N VAL A 42 1.39 -1.83 0.58
CA VAL A 42 0.33 -2.55 1.32
C VAL A 42 -0.80 -1.57 1.60
N LEU A 43 -2.02 -1.92 1.19
CA LEU A 43 -3.23 -1.11 1.32
C LEU A 43 -4.41 -2.02 1.70
N PRO A 44 -5.56 -1.48 2.15
CA PRO A 44 -6.73 -2.29 2.41
C PRO A 44 -7.14 -3.12 1.17
N PRO A 45 -7.51 -4.40 1.33
CA PRO A 45 -7.86 -5.28 0.20
C PRO A 45 -9.17 -4.87 -0.50
N THR A 46 -9.92 -3.95 0.09
CA THR A 46 -11.22 -3.44 -0.39
C THR A 46 -11.08 -2.30 -1.40
N ILE A 47 -9.86 -1.90 -1.78
CA ILE A 47 -9.70 -0.84 -2.78
C ILE A 47 -10.09 -1.34 -4.18
N THR A 48 -10.78 -0.48 -4.93
CA THR A 48 -11.18 -0.73 -6.31
C THR A 48 -10.38 0.12 -7.30
N HIS A 49 -9.80 1.24 -6.85
CA HIS A 49 -9.00 2.12 -7.69
C HIS A 49 -7.67 2.46 -7.01
N LEU A 50 -6.56 2.18 -7.69
CA LEU A 50 -5.21 2.43 -7.20
C LEU A 50 -4.45 3.34 -8.17
N PHE A 51 -4.03 4.51 -7.70
CA PHE A 51 -3.24 5.46 -8.47
C PHE A 51 -1.78 5.43 -8.00
N LEU A 52 -0.88 4.91 -8.84
CA LEU A 52 0.55 4.77 -8.61
C LEU A 52 1.38 5.54 -9.64
N ASP A 53 0.78 6.50 -10.33
CA ASP A 53 1.44 7.35 -11.31
C ASP A 53 2.60 8.18 -10.73
N GLY A 54 3.60 8.49 -11.56
CA GLY A 54 4.73 9.34 -11.16
C GLY A 54 5.69 8.72 -10.13
N ASN A 55 5.70 7.39 -10.00
CA ASN A 55 6.55 6.66 -9.05
C ASN A 55 7.82 6.10 -9.72
N HIS A 56 8.48 5.11 -9.09
CA HIS A 56 9.71 4.46 -9.59
C HIS A 56 9.51 2.92 -9.61
N ILE A 57 8.31 2.47 -9.94
CA ILE A 57 7.99 1.04 -10.01
C ILE A 57 8.52 0.51 -11.35
N SER A 58 9.57 -0.30 -11.29
CA SER A 58 10.22 -0.88 -12.47
C SER A 58 9.57 -2.17 -12.95
N GLU A 59 8.82 -2.86 -12.09
CA GLU A 59 8.21 -4.15 -12.39
C GLU A 59 6.88 -4.31 -11.65
N ILE A 60 5.90 -4.90 -12.33
CA ILE A 60 4.68 -5.46 -11.76
C ILE A 60 4.63 -6.92 -12.19
N ASN A 61 4.51 -7.83 -11.22
CA ASN A 61 4.41 -9.27 -11.46
C ASN A 61 3.17 -9.87 -10.82
N SER A 62 3.03 -11.19 -10.95
CA SER A 62 1.87 -11.96 -10.47
C SER A 62 1.60 -11.82 -8.96
N THR A 63 2.59 -11.39 -8.18
CA THR A 63 2.45 -11.18 -6.73
C THR A 63 2.16 -9.73 -6.35
N SER A 64 2.47 -8.77 -7.21
CA SER A 64 2.39 -7.33 -6.89
C SER A 64 0.97 -6.84 -6.57
N LEU A 65 -0.06 -7.49 -7.12
CA LEU A 65 -1.46 -7.09 -6.97
C LEU A 65 -2.32 -8.16 -6.28
N ARG A 66 -1.72 -9.22 -5.76
CA ARG A 66 -2.43 -10.37 -5.18
C ARG A 66 -3.36 -9.98 -4.02
N ASP A 67 -2.99 -8.92 -3.29
CA ASP A 67 -3.72 -8.45 -2.11
C ASP A 67 -4.90 -7.52 -2.45
N PHE A 68 -5.17 -7.26 -3.74
CA PHE A 68 -6.27 -6.39 -4.20
C PHE A 68 -7.27 -7.16 -5.07
N PRO A 69 -8.02 -8.12 -4.50
CA PRO A 69 -8.97 -8.94 -5.26
C PRO A 69 -10.12 -8.12 -5.88
N GLU A 70 -10.44 -6.96 -5.31
CA GLU A 70 -11.51 -6.07 -5.77
C GLU A 70 -11.01 -4.98 -6.74
N LEU A 71 -9.73 -5.02 -7.15
CA LEU A 71 -9.14 -3.96 -7.96
C LEU A 71 -9.76 -3.92 -9.37
N GLN A 72 -10.32 -2.77 -9.73
CA GLN A 72 -10.98 -2.53 -11.02
C GLN A 72 -10.16 -1.56 -11.89
N TYR A 73 -9.38 -0.68 -11.28
CA TYR A 73 -8.61 0.34 -11.96
C TYR A 73 -7.22 0.50 -11.33
N LEU A 74 -6.20 0.49 -12.18
CA LEU A 74 -4.80 0.68 -11.80
C LEU A 74 -4.17 1.72 -12.74
N ASP A 75 -3.66 2.80 -12.17
CA ASP A 75 -2.86 3.79 -12.88
C ASP A 75 -1.38 3.63 -12.53
N LEU A 76 -0.56 3.42 -13.56
CA LEU A 76 0.90 3.31 -13.47
C LEU A 76 1.60 4.31 -14.40
N ALA A 77 0.91 5.35 -14.86
CA ALA A 77 1.49 6.32 -15.78
C ALA A 77 2.79 6.96 -15.22
N GLU A 78 3.67 7.41 -16.11
CA GLU A 78 4.84 8.24 -15.76
C GLU A 78 5.80 7.63 -14.70
N GLN A 79 6.05 6.32 -14.75
CA GLN A 79 7.11 5.74 -13.92
C GLN A 79 8.48 6.30 -14.33
N LYS A 80 9.28 6.67 -13.34
CA LYS A 80 10.66 7.10 -13.50
C LYS A 80 11.56 5.89 -13.50
N ALA A 81 12.22 5.65 -14.63
CA ALA A 81 13.30 4.67 -14.71
C ALA A 81 14.48 5.13 -13.84
N VAL A 82 15.01 4.23 -13.02
CA VAL A 82 16.31 4.43 -12.38
C VAL A 82 17.34 3.97 -13.41
N LEU A 83 18.01 4.93 -14.06
CA LEU A 83 19.14 4.70 -14.96
C LEU A 83 20.41 4.37 -14.16
#